data_AF-A0A935QID7-F1
#
_entry.id   AF-A0A935QID7-F1
#
_cell.length_a   1.000
_cell.length_b   1.000
_cell.length_c   1.000
_cell.angle_alpha   90.00
_cell.angle_beta   90.00
_cell.angle_gamma   90.00
#
_symmetry.space_group_name_H-M   'P 1'
#
loop_
_entity.id
_entity.type
_entity.pdbx_description
1 polymer ?
#
loop_
_entity_poly.entity_id
_entity_poly.type
_entity_poly.pdbx_seq_one_letter_code
_entity_poly.pdbx_strand_id
1 'polypeptide(L)'
;MVFASANGVITGLRIAFTPGAGLTLAAPGATAQQLRIERTAFGVRFTANGTVADRVSARDLHLFTSTPRWENANDDSGAVGFNVEADDVVIRRSVCVRCRAASSDYGHDGGFIEIWRKGDRLRAYHNVGYETDGFLEIGGMRDRGDAINGVYLVGNRVSRAHGRAVYINQGGPYEIPVRNVVMRQNVIQVVRGDALAGQTWAIDMDRSNRVGPTVAPPVRPM
;
A
#
# COMPACT_ATOMS: atom_id res chain seq x y z
N MET A 1 -11.49 0.05 -13.84
CA MET A 1 -12.00 1.28 -14.51
C MET A 1 -10.85 2.24 -14.72
N VAL A 2 -10.80 3.01 -15.82
CA VAL A 2 -9.79 4.07 -16.02
C VAL A 2 -10.48 5.43 -15.96
N PHE A 3 -9.95 6.35 -15.17
CA PHE A 3 -10.41 7.73 -15.10
C PHE A 3 -9.31 8.66 -15.62
N ALA A 4 -9.58 9.29 -16.77
CA ALA A 4 -8.59 10.04 -17.56
C ALA A 4 -8.95 11.53 -17.71
N SER A 5 -9.70 12.09 -16.76
CA SER A 5 -10.02 13.53 -16.73
C SER A 5 -9.06 14.26 -15.80
N ALA A 6 -8.26 15.18 -16.36
CA ALA A 6 -7.33 16.00 -15.58
C ALA A 6 -8.10 16.91 -14.62
N ASN A 7 -7.67 16.99 -13.36
CA ASN A 7 -8.35 17.70 -12.27
C ASN A 7 -9.81 17.26 -12.03
N GLY A 8 -10.25 16.16 -12.67
CA GLY A 8 -11.58 15.63 -12.52
C GLY A 8 -11.76 14.93 -11.17
N VAL A 9 -13.00 14.85 -10.70
CA VAL A 9 -13.36 14.11 -9.49
C VAL A 9 -14.28 12.96 -9.86
N ILE A 10 -13.91 11.75 -9.45
CA ILE A 10 -14.77 10.57 -9.49
C ILE A 10 -15.19 10.24 -8.05
N THR A 11 -16.50 10.15 -7.82
CA THR A 11 -17.03 10.01 -6.45
C THR A 11 -18.24 9.10 -6.33
N GLY A 12 -18.44 8.52 -5.15
CA GLY A 12 -19.67 7.84 -4.74
C GLY A 12 -19.93 6.49 -5.42
N LEU A 13 -18.95 5.89 -6.10
CA LEU A 13 -19.14 4.62 -6.80
C LEU A 13 -18.78 3.42 -5.92
N ARG A 14 -19.49 2.32 -6.19
CA ARG A 14 -19.04 0.98 -5.82
C ARG A 14 -18.46 0.28 -7.05
N ILE A 15 -17.21 -0.17 -6.95
CA ILE A 15 -16.52 -0.93 -7.99
C ILE A 15 -16.14 -2.28 -7.39
N ALA A 16 -16.49 -3.39 -8.04
CA ALA A 16 -16.19 -4.70 -7.48
C ALA A 16 -15.96 -5.78 -8.54
N PHE A 17 -15.30 -6.87 -8.13
CA PHE A 17 -15.09 -8.08 -8.93
C PHE A 17 -14.35 -7.83 -10.25
N THR A 18 -13.36 -6.94 -10.23
CA THR A 18 -12.53 -6.68 -11.41
C THR A 18 -11.22 -7.45 -11.29
N PRO A 19 -10.75 -8.14 -12.36
CA PRO A 19 -9.51 -8.91 -12.28
C PRO A 19 -8.28 -8.03 -12.00
N GLY A 20 -8.28 -6.79 -12.47
CA GLY A 20 -7.20 -5.82 -12.25
C GLY A 20 -7.56 -4.74 -11.21
N ALA A 21 -7.09 -3.52 -11.44
CA ALA A 21 -7.42 -2.38 -10.60
C ALA A 21 -8.93 -2.03 -10.66
N GLY A 22 -9.52 -1.76 -9.49
CA GLY A 22 -10.87 -1.19 -9.40
C GLY A 22 -10.91 0.16 -10.12
N LEU A 23 -9.98 1.06 -9.77
CA LEU A 23 -9.80 2.34 -10.42
C LEU A 23 -8.33 2.62 -10.75
N THR A 24 -8.07 3.04 -11.98
CA THR A 24 -6.80 3.66 -12.37
C THR A 24 -7.01 5.16 -12.56
N LEU A 25 -6.30 6.00 -11.81
CA LEU A 25 -6.22 7.44 -12.02
C LEU A 25 -5.09 7.72 -13.03
N ALA A 26 -5.48 8.05 -14.27
CA ALA A 26 -4.57 8.13 -15.41
C ALA A 26 -4.36 9.56 -15.95
N ALA A 27 -4.95 10.58 -15.31
CA ALA A 27 -4.76 11.98 -15.67
C ALA A 27 -4.27 12.82 -14.48
N PRO A 28 -3.41 13.84 -14.71
CA PRO A 28 -2.88 14.66 -13.64
C PRO A 28 -3.97 15.37 -12.83
N GLY A 29 -3.76 15.48 -11.51
CA GLY A 29 -4.71 16.18 -10.62
C GLY A 29 -6.04 15.45 -10.40
N ALA A 30 -6.25 14.27 -11.00
CA ALA A 30 -7.48 13.53 -10.83
C ALA A 30 -7.67 13.07 -9.37
N THR A 31 -8.92 13.10 -8.91
CA THR A 31 -9.29 12.75 -7.53
C THR A 31 -10.32 11.62 -7.49
N ALA A 32 -10.01 10.55 -6.78
CA ALA A 32 -10.95 9.54 -6.34
C ALA A 32 -11.46 9.88 -4.94
N GLN A 33 -12.77 9.97 -4.76
CA GLN A 33 -13.37 10.33 -3.48
C GLN A 33 -14.53 9.41 -3.11
N GLN A 34 -14.65 9.03 -1.82
CA GLN A 34 -15.83 8.29 -1.33
C GLN A 34 -16.18 7.03 -2.15
N LEU A 35 -15.16 6.32 -2.62
CA LEU A 35 -15.35 5.08 -3.39
C LEU A 35 -15.33 3.86 -2.47
N ARG A 36 -16.10 2.84 -2.85
CA ARG A 36 -16.03 1.50 -2.27
C ARG A 36 -15.53 0.53 -3.34
N ILE A 37 -14.37 -0.06 -3.10
CA ILE A 37 -13.69 -0.95 -4.04
C ILE A 37 -13.53 -2.31 -3.36
N GLU A 38 -13.99 -3.38 -4.00
CA GLU A 38 -14.05 -4.70 -3.37
C GLU A 38 -13.66 -5.82 -4.32
N ARG A 39 -12.87 -6.80 -3.86
CA ARG A 39 -12.56 -8.00 -4.66
C ARG A 39 -11.98 -7.63 -6.01
N THR A 40 -10.97 -6.77 -5.96
CA THR A 40 -10.16 -6.36 -7.10
C THR A 40 -8.71 -6.69 -6.81
N ALA A 41 -7.84 -6.65 -7.82
CA ALA A 41 -6.41 -6.83 -7.55
C ALA A 41 -5.77 -5.62 -6.88
N PHE A 42 -6.08 -4.44 -7.40
CA PHE A 42 -5.71 -3.17 -6.79
C PHE A 42 -6.96 -2.38 -6.44
N GLY A 43 -6.96 -1.67 -5.31
CA GLY A 43 -8.02 -0.71 -5.00
C GLY A 43 -7.97 0.46 -5.98
N VAL A 44 -6.98 1.34 -5.78
CA VAL A 44 -6.66 2.44 -6.71
C VAL A 44 -5.22 2.29 -7.20
N ARG A 45 -5.04 2.35 -8.51
CA ARG A 45 -3.74 2.45 -9.18
C ARG A 45 -3.50 3.89 -9.64
N PHE A 46 -2.37 4.48 -9.27
CA PHE A 46 -2.00 5.86 -9.62
C PHE A 46 -0.93 5.84 -10.70
N THR A 47 -1.27 6.25 -11.92
CA THR A 47 -0.31 6.31 -13.05
C THR A 47 -0.08 7.73 -13.56
N ALA A 48 -0.67 8.74 -12.89
CA ALA A 48 -0.51 10.15 -13.21
C ALA A 48 -0.22 10.98 -11.95
N ASN A 49 0.61 12.01 -12.13
CA ASN A 49 1.13 12.82 -11.04
C ASN A 49 0.04 13.70 -10.39
N GLY A 50 0.23 14.01 -9.11
CA GLY A 50 -0.63 14.95 -8.37
C GLY A 50 -2.05 14.44 -8.13
N THR A 51 -2.25 13.12 -8.22
CA THR A 51 -3.55 12.48 -8.05
C THR A 51 -3.87 12.24 -6.56
N VAL A 52 -5.17 12.16 -6.25
CA VAL A 52 -5.65 12.08 -4.87
C VAL A 52 -6.62 10.92 -4.69
N ALA A 53 -6.46 10.14 -3.62
CA ALA A 53 -7.50 9.29 -3.08
C ALA A 53 -7.92 9.79 -1.69
N ASP A 54 -9.19 10.16 -1.53
CA ASP A 54 -9.75 10.70 -0.30
C ASP A 54 -11.01 9.94 0.13
N ARG A 55 -11.00 9.34 1.32
CA ARG A 55 -12.14 8.52 1.81
C ARG A 55 -12.49 7.36 0.86
N VAL A 56 -11.48 6.70 0.30
CA VAL A 56 -11.66 5.48 -0.49
C VAL A 56 -11.56 4.26 0.44
N SER A 57 -12.49 3.32 0.32
CA SER A 57 -12.42 2.02 0.99
C SER A 57 -12.08 0.93 0.00
N ALA A 58 -10.97 0.23 0.20
CA ALA A 58 -10.58 -0.97 -0.54
C ALA A 58 -10.68 -2.21 0.36
N ARG A 59 -11.32 -3.29 -0.10
CA ARG A 59 -11.55 -4.47 0.75
C ARG A 59 -11.49 -5.79 0.00
N ASP A 60 -11.08 -6.85 0.70
CA ASP A 60 -11.15 -8.23 0.20
C ASP A 60 -10.44 -8.41 -1.14
N LEU A 61 -9.26 -7.81 -1.28
CA LEU A 61 -8.52 -7.79 -2.54
C LEU A 61 -7.84 -9.15 -2.82
N HIS A 62 -7.54 -9.44 -4.09
CA HIS A 62 -6.93 -10.71 -4.51
C HIS A 62 -5.65 -10.45 -5.34
N LEU A 63 -4.84 -11.48 -5.59
CA LEU A 63 -3.71 -11.33 -6.51
C LEU A 63 -4.19 -11.21 -7.96
N PHE A 64 -3.55 -10.32 -8.72
CA PHE A 64 -3.66 -10.22 -10.18
C PHE A 64 -2.93 -11.39 -10.85
N THR A 65 -1.71 -11.65 -10.38
CA THR A 65 -0.86 -12.75 -10.82
C THR A 65 -0.48 -13.57 -9.59
N SER A 66 -0.57 -14.89 -9.69
CA SER A 66 0.20 -15.76 -8.81
C SER A 66 0.56 -17.06 -9.51
N THR A 67 1.84 -17.24 -9.83
CA THR A 67 2.32 -18.44 -10.51
C THR A 67 3.20 -19.28 -9.59
N PRO A 68 3.20 -20.61 -9.73
CA PRO A 68 4.10 -21.43 -8.95
C PRO A 68 5.56 -21.04 -9.22
N ARG A 69 6.35 -20.92 -8.16
CA ARG A 69 7.76 -20.51 -8.23
C ARG A 69 8.64 -21.29 -9.22
N TRP A 70 8.29 -22.55 -9.52
CA TRP A 70 9.00 -23.38 -10.50
C TRP A 70 8.68 -23.04 -11.96
N GLU A 71 7.60 -22.30 -12.21
CA GLU A 71 7.17 -21.80 -13.51
C GLU A 71 7.70 -20.38 -13.75
N ASN A 72 7.39 -19.46 -12.84
CA ASN A 72 7.89 -18.10 -12.87
C ASN A 72 8.03 -17.57 -11.45
N ALA A 73 9.26 -17.34 -11.01
CA ALA A 73 9.52 -16.85 -9.66
C ALA A 73 9.45 -15.33 -9.61
N ASN A 74 8.84 -14.83 -8.53
CA ASN A 74 8.73 -13.42 -8.16
C ASN A 74 7.73 -12.62 -9.00
N ASP A 75 6.69 -13.24 -9.57
CA ASP A 75 5.71 -12.56 -10.41
C ASP A 75 4.35 -12.34 -9.73
N ASP A 76 4.18 -12.85 -8.51
CA ASP A 76 3.04 -12.59 -7.67
C ASP A 76 2.85 -11.08 -7.46
N SER A 77 1.63 -10.58 -7.72
CA SER A 77 1.30 -9.16 -7.58
C SER A 77 -0.19 -8.97 -7.39
N GLY A 78 -0.58 -8.08 -6.48
CA GLY A 78 -1.97 -7.71 -6.24
C GLY A 78 -2.30 -7.67 -4.76
N ALA A 79 -3.58 -7.70 -4.43
CA ALA A 79 -4.11 -7.52 -3.09
C ALA A 79 -3.69 -6.19 -2.41
N VAL A 80 -3.36 -5.16 -3.19
CA VAL A 80 -2.91 -3.86 -2.68
C VAL A 80 -3.99 -2.79 -2.77
N GLY A 81 -4.23 -2.10 -1.65
CA GLY A 81 -5.20 -1.01 -1.58
C GLY A 81 -4.89 0.15 -2.53
N PHE A 82 -3.65 0.63 -2.47
CA PHE A 82 -3.17 1.80 -3.20
C PHE A 82 -1.82 1.51 -3.87
N ASN A 83 -1.85 1.18 -5.15
CA ASN A 83 -0.64 0.92 -5.94
C ASN A 83 -0.19 2.21 -6.65
N VAL A 84 0.98 2.70 -6.27
CA VAL A 84 1.52 4.02 -6.62
C VAL A 84 2.64 3.86 -7.65
N GLU A 85 2.42 4.38 -8.86
CA GLU A 85 3.39 4.42 -9.97
C GLU A 85 3.52 5.86 -10.51
N ALA A 86 3.33 6.86 -9.65
CA ALA A 86 3.33 8.27 -10.00
C ALA A 86 3.73 9.17 -8.82
N ASP A 87 4.19 10.38 -9.13
CA ASP A 87 4.66 11.32 -8.10
C ASP A 87 3.51 12.17 -7.55
N ASP A 88 3.78 12.82 -6.42
CA ASP A 88 2.89 13.80 -5.79
C ASP A 88 1.51 13.23 -5.42
N VAL A 89 1.42 11.91 -5.30
CA VAL A 89 0.20 11.19 -4.91
C VAL A 89 -0.17 11.52 -3.46
N VAL A 90 -1.46 11.70 -3.23
CA VAL A 90 -2.02 11.91 -1.89
C VAL A 90 -3.06 10.85 -1.57
N ILE A 91 -2.85 10.11 -0.49
CA ILE A 91 -3.81 9.11 0.02
C ILE A 91 -4.22 9.51 1.43
N ARG A 92 -5.50 9.82 1.63
CA ARG A 92 -5.95 10.37 2.90
C ARG A 92 -7.31 9.87 3.34
N ARG A 93 -7.46 9.66 4.65
CA ARG A 93 -8.73 9.25 5.28
C ARG A 93 -9.34 8.01 4.63
N SER A 94 -8.51 7.17 4.04
CA SER A 94 -8.89 5.98 3.29
C SER A 94 -8.70 4.73 4.13
N VAL A 95 -9.38 3.66 3.75
CA VAL A 95 -9.48 2.43 4.54
C VAL A 95 -9.14 1.23 3.68
N CYS A 96 -8.27 0.36 4.18
CA CYS A 96 -7.97 -0.95 3.59
C CYS A 96 -8.32 -2.05 4.59
N VAL A 97 -9.13 -3.04 4.18
CA VAL A 97 -9.52 -4.19 5.03
C VAL A 97 -9.30 -5.49 4.27
N ARG A 98 -8.52 -6.42 4.84
CA ARG A 98 -8.20 -7.70 4.17
C ARG A 98 -7.58 -7.47 2.78
N CYS A 99 -6.60 -6.57 2.74
CA CYS A 99 -5.73 -6.36 1.58
C CYS A 99 -4.49 -7.23 1.78
N ARG A 100 -4.71 -8.54 1.61
CA ARG A 100 -3.76 -9.63 1.81
C ARG A 100 -4.31 -10.86 1.10
N ALA A 101 -3.51 -11.53 0.30
CA ALA A 101 -3.87 -12.77 -0.38
C ALA A 101 -2.73 -13.79 -0.31
N ALA A 102 -3.08 -15.07 -0.45
CA ALA A 102 -2.07 -16.14 -0.51
C ALA A 102 -1.23 -15.99 -1.78
N SER A 103 0.08 -16.12 -1.62
CA SER A 103 1.10 -15.98 -2.67
C SER A 103 1.88 -17.29 -2.79
N SER A 104 2.11 -17.72 -4.03
CA SER A 104 2.92 -18.89 -4.38
C SER A 104 4.42 -18.64 -4.11
N ASP A 105 4.88 -17.40 -4.26
CA ASP A 105 6.28 -17.02 -4.09
C ASP A 105 6.65 -16.62 -2.67
N TYR A 106 5.74 -15.93 -1.98
CA TYR A 106 5.99 -15.22 -0.73
C TYR A 106 5.11 -15.73 0.43
N GLY A 107 4.25 -16.72 0.18
CA GLY A 107 3.27 -17.24 1.12
C GLY A 107 2.04 -16.34 1.23
N HIS A 108 2.24 -15.04 1.45
CA HIS A 108 1.21 -14.00 1.29
C HIS A 108 1.80 -12.74 0.65
N ASP A 109 0.95 -11.97 0.01
CA ASP A 109 1.28 -10.67 -0.58
C ASP A 109 0.07 -9.71 -0.50
N GLY A 110 0.30 -8.43 -0.74
CA GLY A 110 -0.66 -7.35 -0.69
C GLY A 110 -0.32 -6.29 0.35
N GLY A 111 -1.25 -5.38 0.60
CA GLY A 111 -1.00 -4.35 1.61
C GLY A 111 -1.84 -3.12 1.48
N PHE A 112 -1.50 -2.11 2.28
CA PHE A 112 -2.16 -0.82 2.23
C PHE A 112 -1.65 0.02 1.05
N ILE A 113 -0.35 0.35 1.01
CA ILE A 113 0.33 1.06 -0.07
C ILE A 113 1.48 0.21 -0.60
N GLU A 114 1.59 0.16 -1.92
CA GLU A 114 2.79 -0.29 -2.61
C GLU A 114 3.25 0.84 -3.54
N ILE A 115 4.53 1.19 -3.49
CA ILE A 115 5.18 2.08 -4.47
C ILE A 115 6.01 1.22 -5.40
N TRP A 116 5.70 1.27 -6.69
CA TRP A 116 6.44 0.56 -7.71
C TRP A 116 7.12 1.54 -8.67
N ARG A 117 8.45 1.57 -8.63
CA ARG A 117 9.37 2.34 -9.50
C ARG A 117 9.29 3.87 -9.38
N LYS A 118 8.10 4.43 -9.15
CA LYS A 118 7.84 5.87 -9.14
C LYS A 118 6.83 6.24 -8.05
N GLY A 119 7.15 7.23 -7.24
CA GLY A 119 6.36 7.58 -6.06
C GLY A 119 6.93 8.74 -5.24
N ASP A 120 7.65 9.67 -5.88
CA ASP A 120 8.25 10.79 -5.17
C ASP A 120 7.16 11.65 -4.50
N ARG A 121 7.47 12.17 -3.31
CA ARG A 121 6.60 13.10 -2.58
C ARG A 121 5.22 12.50 -2.25
N LEU A 122 5.13 11.17 -2.12
CA LEU A 122 3.92 10.50 -1.64
C LEU A 122 3.54 11.03 -0.25
N ARG A 123 2.27 11.37 -0.07
CA ARG A 123 1.70 11.76 1.22
C ARG A 123 0.54 10.87 1.59
N ALA A 124 0.72 10.04 2.62
CA ALA A 124 -0.32 9.20 3.17
C ALA A 124 -0.67 9.63 4.61
N TYR A 125 -1.89 10.13 4.83
CA TYR A 125 -2.27 10.62 6.16
C TYR A 125 -3.68 10.28 6.62
N HIS A 126 -3.78 9.98 7.92
CA HIS A 126 -5.03 9.62 8.61
C HIS A 126 -5.77 8.43 7.98
N ASN A 127 -5.03 7.46 7.44
CA ASN A 127 -5.62 6.25 6.86
C ASN A 127 -5.77 5.13 7.90
N VAL A 128 -6.61 4.14 7.59
CA VAL A 128 -6.88 2.98 8.46
C VAL A 128 -6.66 1.66 7.72
N GLY A 129 -5.66 0.88 8.13
CA GLY A 129 -5.43 -0.49 7.67
C GLY A 129 -5.87 -1.52 8.72
N TYR A 130 -6.54 -2.58 8.26
CA TYR A 130 -6.90 -3.73 9.10
C TYR A 130 -6.71 -5.03 8.32
N GLU A 131 -5.96 -5.99 8.88
CA GLU A 131 -5.66 -7.28 8.23
C GLU A 131 -5.04 -7.10 6.83
N THR A 132 -3.97 -6.31 6.75
CA THR A 132 -3.18 -6.13 5.51
C THR A 132 -1.87 -6.90 5.60
N ASP A 133 -1.25 -7.28 4.47
CA ASP A 133 0.07 -7.94 4.53
C ASP A 133 1.23 -6.96 4.82
N GLY A 134 1.04 -5.69 4.50
CA GLY A 134 1.91 -4.59 4.92
C GLY A 134 1.16 -3.27 5.01
N PHE A 135 1.81 -2.24 5.53
CA PHE A 135 1.34 -0.86 5.42
C PHE A 135 1.99 -0.15 4.22
N LEU A 136 3.30 -0.27 4.08
CA LEU A 136 4.06 0.34 2.98
C LEU A 136 5.06 -0.66 2.44
N GLU A 137 5.00 -0.91 1.14
CA GLU A 137 6.07 -1.51 0.37
C GLU A 137 6.64 -0.53 -0.64
N ILE A 138 7.97 -0.55 -0.84
CA ILE A 138 8.66 0.20 -1.89
C ILE A 138 9.57 -0.75 -2.66
N GLY A 139 9.37 -0.84 -3.97
CA GLY A 139 10.19 -1.60 -4.90
C GLY A 139 10.38 -0.88 -6.24
N GLY A 140 11.34 -1.35 -7.02
CA GLY A 140 11.54 -0.90 -8.39
C GLY A 140 12.74 -1.56 -9.04
N MET A 141 13.40 -0.89 -9.97
CA MET A 141 14.53 -1.47 -10.71
C MET A 141 15.72 -0.49 -10.70
N ARG A 142 16.64 -0.66 -9.75
CA ARG A 142 17.84 0.19 -9.61
C ARG A 142 18.66 0.29 -10.89
N ASP A 143 18.78 -0.81 -11.64
CA ASP A 143 19.49 -0.87 -12.92
C ASP A 143 18.81 -0.06 -14.04
N ARG A 144 17.53 0.31 -13.86
CA ARG A 144 16.79 1.22 -14.74
C ARG A 144 16.79 2.68 -14.27
N GLY A 145 17.52 2.97 -13.20
CA GLY A 145 17.61 4.32 -12.64
C GLY A 145 16.41 4.73 -11.79
N ASP A 146 15.55 3.78 -11.41
CA ASP A 146 14.43 4.06 -10.50
C ASP A 146 14.96 4.49 -9.13
N ALA A 147 14.34 5.48 -8.50
CA ALA A 147 14.65 5.95 -7.16
C ALA A 147 13.43 6.64 -6.55
N ILE A 148 13.32 6.63 -5.22
CA ILE A 148 12.22 7.26 -4.48
C ILE A 148 12.75 8.28 -3.48
N ASN A 149 12.12 9.45 -3.43
CA ASN A 149 12.42 10.51 -2.50
C ASN A 149 11.15 11.15 -1.90
N GLY A 150 11.11 11.24 -0.58
CA GLY A 150 10.10 12.01 0.15
C GLY A 150 8.79 11.25 0.32
N VAL A 151 8.77 10.22 1.16
CA VAL A 151 7.54 9.50 1.50
C VAL A 151 7.09 9.93 2.90
N TYR A 152 5.89 10.51 3.01
CA TYR A 152 5.37 11.05 4.27
C TYR A 152 4.16 10.26 4.74
N LEU A 153 4.31 9.52 5.84
CA LEU A 153 3.26 8.73 6.48
C LEU A 153 2.89 9.39 7.81
N VAL A 154 1.72 10.01 7.91
CA VAL A 154 1.35 10.81 9.10
C VAL A 154 -0.01 10.42 9.66
N GLY A 155 -0.08 10.09 10.95
CA GLY A 155 -1.36 9.89 11.64
C GLY A 155 -2.14 8.66 11.19
N ASN A 156 -1.50 7.68 10.53
CA ASN A 156 -2.16 6.47 10.05
C ASN A 156 -2.33 5.45 11.20
N ARG A 157 -3.37 4.63 11.11
CA ARG A 157 -3.62 3.54 12.04
C ARG A 157 -3.68 2.22 11.29
N VAL A 158 -2.75 1.32 11.57
CA VAL A 158 -2.70 -0.01 10.97
C VAL A 158 -2.74 -1.02 12.11
N SER A 159 -3.64 -1.97 11.99
CA SER A 159 -3.80 -3.03 12.99
C SER A 159 -3.87 -4.39 12.31
N ARG A 160 -3.27 -5.39 12.95
CA ARG A 160 -3.11 -6.74 12.36
C ARG A 160 -2.42 -6.65 10.99
N ALA A 161 -1.38 -5.82 10.89
CA ALA A 161 -0.45 -5.95 9.77
C ALA A 161 0.25 -7.30 9.90
N HIS A 162 0.19 -8.09 8.85
CA HIS A 162 0.95 -9.32 8.74
C HIS A 162 2.33 -9.04 8.12
N GLY A 163 3.13 -10.07 7.84
CA GLY A 163 4.33 -9.95 7.02
C GLY A 163 5.32 -8.89 7.51
N ARG A 164 5.57 -7.87 6.68
CA ARG A 164 6.44 -6.72 7.00
C ARG A 164 5.62 -5.45 6.93
N ALA A 165 5.36 -4.81 8.08
CA ALA A 165 4.53 -3.60 8.10
C ALA A 165 5.11 -2.46 7.23
N VAL A 166 6.42 -2.25 7.25
CA VAL A 166 7.10 -1.38 6.30
C VAL A 166 8.24 -2.13 5.64
N TYR A 167 8.22 -2.22 4.32
CA TYR A 167 9.23 -2.92 3.55
C TYR A 167 9.78 -2.03 2.44
N ILE A 168 11.11 -1.96 2.37
CA ILE A 168 11.84 -1.26 1.32
C ILE A 168 12.78 -2.30 0.72
N ASN A 169 12.65 -2.56 -0.57
CA ASN A 169 13.52 -3.51 -1.26
C ASN A 169 14.91 -2.88 -1.47
N GLN A 170 15.93 -3.39 -0.78
CA GLN A 170 17.33 -2.92 -0.90
C GLN A 170 18.27 -4.00 -1.45
N GLY A 171 17.73 -5.03 -2.09
CA GLY A 171 18.51 -6.07 -2.74
C GLY A 171 17.68 -6.88 -3.73
N GLY A 172 18.38 -7.65 -4.56
CA GLY A 172 17.75 -8.48 -5.58
C GLY A 172 17.18 -7.66 -6.74
N PRO A 173 16.30 -8.27 -7.57
CA PRO A 173 15.77 -7.65 -8.78
C PRO A 173 14.86 -6.44 -8.51
N TYR A 174 14.43 -6.24 -7.25
CA TYR A 174 13.52 -5.17 -6.85
C TYR A 174 14.18 -4.05 -6.05
N GLU A 175 15.51 -4.08 -5.96
CA GLU A 175 16.29 -3.07 -5.27
C GLU A 175 15.98 -1.67 -5.80
N ILE A 176 15.74 -0.72 -4.88
CA ILE A 176 15.52 0.68 -5.22
C ILE A 176 16.16 1.61 -4.17
N PRO A 177 16.93 2.63 -4.58
CA PRO A 177 17.37 3.69 -3.68
C PRO A 177 16.18 4.48 -3.14
N VAL A 178 16.07 4.59 -1.81
CA VAL A 178 15.02 5.37 -1.14
C VAL A 178 15.64 6.40 -0.20
N ARG A 179 15.12 7.63 -0.23
CA ARG A 179 15.52 8.73 0.65
C ARG A 179 14.29 9.41 1.27
N ASN A 180 14.48 9.94 2.47
CA ASN A 180 13.49 10.79 3.15
C ASN A 180 12.12 10.11 3.35
N VAL A 181 12.11 8.92 3.98
CA VAL A 181 10.85 8.32 4.48
C VAL A 181 10.61 8.85 5.88
N VAL A 182 9.52 9.61 6.05
CA VAL A 182 9.15 10.27 7.29
C VAL A 182 7.87 9.63 7.82
N MET A 183 7.95 9.08 9.03
CA MET A 183 6.81 8.50 9.74
C MET A 183 6.55 9.29 11.02
N ARG A 184 5.35 9.88 11.15
CA ARG A 184 4.95 10.64 12.35
C ARG A 184 3.56 10.26 12.84
N GLN A 185 3.41 10.14 14.16
CA GLN A 185 2.12 9.93 14.82
C GLN A 185 1.32 8.72 14.30
N ASN A 186 2.00 7.72 13.72
CA ASN A 186 1.34 6.50 13.26
C ASN A 186 1.15 5.54 14.44
N VAL A 187 0.08 4.75 14.38
CA VAL A 187 -0.11 3.58 15.23
C VAL A 187 -0.05 2.36 14.31
N ILE A 188 0.97 1.52 14.46
CA ILE A 188 1.15 0.32 13.64
C ILE A 188 1.29 -0.89 14.55
N GLN A 189 0.32 -1.79 14.47
CA GLN A 189 0.30 -3.05 15.22
C GLN A 189 0.49 -4.21 14.26
N VAL A 190 1.58 -4.95 14.45
CA VAL A 190 1.89 -6.17 13.70
C VAL A 190 1.36 -7.41 14.40
N VAL A 191 1.09 -8.48 13.67
CA VAL A 191 0.79 -9.78 14.29
C VAL A 191 2.05 -10.34 14.94
N ARG A 192 1.91 -11.06 16.06
CA ARG A 192 3.06 -11.61 16.80
C ARG A 192 3.83 -12.59 15.90
N GLY A 193 5.14 -12.39 15.78
CA GLY A 193 6.02 -13.19 14.93
C GLY A 193 6.35 -12.51 13.59
N ASP A 194 5.60 -11.48 13.22
CA ASP A 194 5.85 -10.68 12.02
C ASP A 194 6.76 -9.49 12.31
N ALA A 195 7.43 -8.99 11.26
CA ALA A 195 8.42 -7.94 11.38
C ALA A 195 7.78 -6.56 11.18
N LEU A 196 8.23 -5.59 11.97
CA LEU A 196 7.82 -4.20 11.82
C LEU A 196 8.44 -3.53 10.59
N ALA A 197 9.70 -3.86 10.33
CA ALA A 197 10.36 -3.46 9.12
C ALA A 197 11.38 -4.51 8.69
N GLY A 198 11.46 -4.76 7.38
CA GLY A 198 12.45 -5.69 6.81
C GLY A 198 13.85 -5.09 6.74
N GLN A 199 13.96 -3.78 6.48
CA GLN A 199 15.21 -3.03 6.34
C GLN A 199 14.97 -1.53 6.67
N THR A 200 15.70 -0.96 7.64
CA THR A 200 15.24 0.23 8.42
C THR A 200 16.06 1.52 8.30
N TRP A 201 17.20 1.54 7.61
CA TRP A 201 18.12 2.70 7.66
C TRP A 201 17.62 3.96 6.94
N ALA A 202 16.58 3.87 6.12
CA ALA A 202 16.00 5.00 5.38
C ALA A 202 14.77 5.64 6.06
N ILE A 203 14.36 5.14 7.23
CA ILE A 203 13.13 5.54 7.91
C ILE A 203 13.45 6.46 9.09
N ASP A 204 13.03 7.71 9.00
CA ASP A 204 12.96 8.61 10.15
C ASP A 204 11.63 8.38 10.89
N MET A 205 11.71 7.64 12.00
CA MET A 205 10.60 7.45 12.93
C MET A 205 10.76 8.40 14.12
N ASP A 206 9.84 9.36 14.24
CA ASP A 206 9.79 10.16 15.46
C ASP A 206 9.26 9.36 16.67
N ARG A 207 9.50 9.89 17.88
CA ARG A 207 9.06 9.28 19.15
C ARG A 207 7.53 9.23 19.35
N SER A 208 6.76 9.86 18.47
CA SER A 208 5.29 9.90 18.56
C SER A 208 4.62 8.68 17.92
N ASN A 209 5.37 7.91 17.12
CA ASN A 209 4.88 6.65 16.58
C ASN A 209 4.70 5.60 17.69
N ARG A 210 3.57 4.88 17.64
CA ARG A 210 3.31 3.72 18.50
C ARG A 210 3.40 2.47 17.66
N VAL A 211 4.37 1.64 17.98
CA VAL A 211 4.80 0.52 17.18
C VAL A 211 4.94 -0.69 18.12
N GLY A 212 4.28 -1.80 17.81
CA GLY A 212 4.36 -2.99 18.66
C GLY A 212 3.50 -4.16 18.20
N PRO A 213 3.61 -5.31 18.88
CA PRO A 213 2.77 -6.46 18.59
C PRO A 213 1.30 -6.15 18.90
N THR A 214 0.39 -6.79 18.16
CA THR A 214 -1.04 -6.80 18.45
C THR A 214 -1.24 -7.54 19.77
N VAL A 215 -1.54 -6.81 20.83
CA VAL A 215 -2.00 -7.40 22.08
C VAL A 215 -3.44 -7.83 21.84
N ALA A 216 -3.73 -9.14 21.94
CA ALA A 216 -5.11 -9.60 21.91
C ALA A 216 -5.90 -8.83 22.98
N PRO A 217 -7.12 -8.34 22.68
CA PRO A 217 -7.95 -7.76 23.73
C PRO A 217 -8.10 -8.78 24.86
N PRO A 218 -8.08 -8.36 26.14
CA PRO A 218 -8.26 -9.29 27.24
C PRO A 218 -9.54 -10.08 26.99
N VAL A 219 -9.40 -11.41 26.95
CA VAL A 219 -10.55 -12.32 26.93
C VAL A 219 -11.35 -11.98 28.18
N ARG A 220 -12.53 -11.37 28.01
CA ARG A 220 -13.46 -11.25 29.13
C ARG A 220 -13.81 -12.68 29.52
N PRO A 221 -13.55 -13.11 30.78
CA PRO A 221 -14.09 -14.38 31.23
C PRO A 221 -15.62 -14.34 31.02
N MET A 222 -16.15 -15.40 30.42
CA MET A 222 -17.59 -15.64 30.35
C MET A 222 -18.15 -15.84 31.75
#